data_AF-A0A7S4MRZ4-F1
#
_entry.id   AF-A0A7S4MRZ4-F1
#
_cell.length_a   1.000
_cell.length_b   1.000
_cell.length_c   1.000
_cell.angle_alpha   90.00
_cell.angle_beta   90.00
_cell.angle_gamma   90.00
#
_symmetry.space_group_name_H-M   'P 1'
#
loop_
_entity.id
_entity.type
_entity.pdbx_description
1 polymer ?
#
loop_
_entity_poly.entity_id
_entity_poly.type
_entity_poly.pdbx_seq_one_letter_code
_entity_poly.pdbx_strand_id
1 'polypeptide(L)'
;RSAVKSELGKAFRPEFLNRLDEIIVFAALQRQEVLQVADLMLAELQARCAESDVKLELSPALKQAVCTAGFSPTFGARPLRRAVQRLCEDAIAEAVLDGFV
;
A
#
# COMPACT_ATOMS: atom_id res chain seq x y z
N ARG A 1 -12.56 11.44 -15.52
CA ARG A 1 -13.05 12.58 -14.69
C ARG A 1 -14.49 13.00 -15.05
N SER A 2 -14.85 13.21 -16.32
CA SER A 2 -16.22 13.54 -16.74
C SER A 2 -17.26 12.46 -16.39
N ALA A 3 -16.92 11.18 -16.55
CA ALA A 3 -17.79 10.06 -16.20
C ALA A 3 -18.18 10.05 -14.71
N VAL A 4 -17.23 10.29 -13.80
CA VAL A 4 -17.49 10.34 -12.35
C VAL A 4 -18.42 11.49 -11.98
N LYS A 5 -18.21 12.68 -12.56
CA LYS A 5 -19.13 13.83 -12.36
C LYS A 5 -20.54 13.56 -12.89
N SER A 6 -20.64 12.87 -14.03
CA SER A 6 -21.94 12.49 -14.59
C SER A 6 -22.68 11.48 -13.71
N GLU A 7 -21.98 10.50 -13.13
CA GLU A 7 -22.59 9.52 -12.22
C GLU A 7 -22.99 10.16 -10.88
N LEU A 8 -22.19 11.10 -10.37
CA LEU A 8 -22.55 11.90 -9.18
C LEU A 8 -23.86 12.67 -9.37
N GLY A 9 -24.07 13.28 -10.53
CA GLY A 9 -25.32 14.00 -10.85
C GLY A 9 -26.55 13.10 -11.00
N LYS A 10 -26.36 11.79 -11.29
CA LYS A 10 -27.44 10.79 -11.30
C LYS A 10 -27.74 10.26 -9.90
N ALA A 11 -26.71 10.08 -9.07
CA ALA A 11 -26.81 9.48 -7.74
C ALA A 11 -27.25 10.46 -6.65
N PHE A 12 -26.87 11.73 -6.75
CA PHE A 12 -27.13 12.75 -5.73
C PHE A 12 -27.92 13.93 -6.29
N ARG A 13 -28.77 14.54 -5.44
CA ARG A 13 -29.49 15.76 -5.80
C ARG A 13 -28.53 16.94 -5.94
N PRO A 14 -28.81 17.88 -6.87
CA PRO A 14 -27.95 19.04 -7.09
C PRO A 14 -27.81 19.93 -5.83
N GLU A 15 -28.84 20.02 -4.99
CA GLU A 15 -28.78 20.75 -3.71
C GLU A 15 -27.69 20.21 -2.77
N PHE A 16 -27.49 18.89 -2.73
CA PHE A 16 -26.45 18.27 -1.92
C PHE A 16 -25.07 18.54 -2.51
N LEU A 17 -24.92 18.40 -3.83
CA LEU A 17 -23.65 18.65 -4.52
C LEU A 17 -23.21 20.11 -4.37
N ASN A 18 -24.15 21.05 -4.34
CA ASN A 18 -23.88 22.48 -4.14
C ASN A 18 -23.47 22.83 -2.70
N ARG A 19 -23.58 21.91 -1.72
CA ARG A 19 -23.09 22.08 -0.34
C ARG A 19 -21.67 21.56 -0.13
N LEU A 20 -21.05 21.00 -1.16
CA LEU A 20 -19.67 20.54 -1.12
C LEU A 20 -18.76 21.58 -1.76
N ASP A 21 -17.77 22.07 -1.02
CA ASP A 21 -16.83 23.07 -1.52
C ASP A 21 -16.00 22.54 -2.69
N GLU A 22 -15.53 21.29 -2.60
CA GLU A 22 -14.74 20.65 -3.64
C GLU A 22 -14.97 19.14 -3.73
N ILE A 23 -14.92 18.60 -4.95
CA ILE A 23 -15.01 17.16 -5.22
C ILE A 23 -13.66 16.67 -5.73
N ILE A 24 -12.93 15.94 -4.90
CA ILE A 24 -11.61 15.39 -5.24
C ILE A 24 -11.79 13.99 -5.85
N VAL A 25 -11.29 13.81 -7.08
CA VAL A 25 -11.32 12.52 -7.78
C VAL A 25 -9.95 11.87 -7.70
N PHE A 26 -9.85 10.77 -6.96
CA PHE A 26 -8.63 9.95 -6.90
C PHE A 26 -8.43 9.17 -8.19
N ALA A 27 -7.22 9.23 -8.73
CA ALA A 27 -6.80 8.35 -9.82
C ALA A 27 -6.39 6.98 -9.27
N ALA A 28 -6.53 5.94 -10.09
CA ALA A 28 -5.96 4.64 -9.75
C ALA A 28 -4.43 4.74 -9.70
N LEU A 29 -3.83 4.08 -8.72
CA LEU A 29 -2.37 4.07 -8.57
C LEU A 29 -1.72 3.31 -9.73
N GLN A 30 -0.68 3.91 -10.29
CA GLN A 30 0.23 3.26 -11.21
C GLN A 30 1.22 2.37 -10.46
N ARG A 31 1.82 1.42 -11.18
CA ARG A 31 2.78 0.47 -10.59
C ARG A 31 3.97 1.17 -9.90
N GLN A 32 4.45 2.28 -10.46
CA GLN A 32 5.54 3.07 -9.84
C GLN A 32 5.12 3.70 -8.52
N GLU A 33 3.89 4.22 -8.42
CA GLU A 33 3.36 4.79 -7.18
C GLU A 33 3.19 3.69 -6.12
N VAL A 34 2.73 2.49 -6.52
CA VAL A 34 2.64 1.35 -5.60
C VAL A 34 4.01 0.89 -5.12
N LEU A 35 5.04 1.00 -5.94
CA LEU A 35 6.42 0.70 -5.53
C LEU A 35 6.92 1.70 -4.48
N GLN A 36 6.58 2.98 -4.61
CA GLN A 36 6.86 3.99 -3.58
C GLN A 36 6.11 3.72 -2.27
N VAL A 37 4.86 3.26 -2.34
CA VAL A 37 4.12 2.86 -1.14
C VAL A 37 4.79 1.63 -0.48
N ALA A 38 5.23 0.66 -1.28
CA ALA A 38 5.93 -0.52 -0.76
C ALA A 38 7.21 -0.12 -0.03
N ASP A 39 7.92 0.87 -0.58
CA ASP A 39 9.08 1.51 0.02
C ASP A 39 8.81 2.03 1.43
N LEU A 40 7.76 2.83 1.59
CA LEU A 40 7.37 3.40 2.89
C LEU A 40 7.03 2.31 3.92
N MET A 41 6.33 1.26 3.50
CA MET A 41 5.94 0.16 4.38
C MET A 41 7.14 -0.69 4.82
N LEU A 42 8.09 -0.92 3.91
CA LEU A 42 9.31 -1.65 4.23
C LEU A 42 10.23 -0.84 5.14
N ALA A 43 10.31 0.48 4.94
CA ALA A 43 11.04 1.36 5.85
C ALA A 43 10.42 1.39 7.25
N GLU A 44 9.08 1.40 7.36
CA GLU A 44 8.38 1.28 8.63
C GLU A 44 8.69 -0.06 9.32
N LEU A 45 8.73 -1.17 8.56
CA LEU A 45 9.12 -2.47 9.09
C LEU A 45 10.56 -2.46 9.61
N GLN A 46 11.51 -1.90 8.83
CA GLN A 46 12.91 -1.79 9.26
C GLN A 46 13.05 -0.98 10.55
N ALA A 47 12.30 0.12 10.69
CA ALA A 47 12.31 0.93 11.90
C ALA A 47 11.83 0.13 13.12
N ARG A 48 10.71 -0.61 13.01
CA ARG A 48 10.18 -1.44 14.10
C ARG A 48 11.12 -2.58 14.49
N CYS A 49 11.80 -3.19 13.51
CA CYS A 49 12.79 -4.22 13.81
C CYS A 49 14.03 -3.64 14.51
N ALA A 50 14.45 -2.43 14.13
CA ALA A 50 15.55 -1.74 14.80
C ALA A 50 15.25 -1.41 16.27
N GLU A 51 13.98 -1.13 16.62
CA GLU A 51 13.55 -0.99 18.03
C GLU A 51 13.71 -2.28 18.85
N SER A 52 13.80 -3.43 18.19
CA SER A 52 14.05 -4.74 18.78
C SER A 52 15.51 -5.20 18.61
N ASP A 53 16.44 -4.28 18.34
CA ASP A 53 17.86 -4.55 18.05
C ASP A 53 18.12 -5.44 16.82
N VAL A 54 17.15 -5.59 15.92
CA VAL A 54 17.27 -6.35 14.68
C VAL A 54 17.50 -5.42 13.49
N LYS A 55 18.68 -5.50 12.88
CA LYS A 55 18.99 -4.77 11.65
C LYS A 55 18.55 -5.56 10.41
N LEU A 56 17.57 -5.04 9.68
CA LEU A 56 17.11 -5.63 8.42
C LEU A 56 17.73 -4.94 7.20
N GLU A 57 18.34 -5.73 6.33
CA GLU A 57 18.78 -5.29 5.00
C GLU A 57 17.90 -5.93 3.93
N LEU A 58 17.17 -5.10 3.18
CA LEU A 58 16.20 -5.56 2.19
C LEU A 58 16.79 -5.43 0.79
N SER A 59 16.74 -6.52 0.02
CA SER A 59 17.22 -6.49 -1.36
C SER A 59 16.24 -5.77 -2.29
N PRO A 60 16.72 -5.16 -3.39
CA PRO A 60 15.84 -4.58 -4.41
C PRO A 60 14.87 -5.62 -5.01
N ALA A 61 15.28 -6.89 -5.09
CA ALA A 61 14.45 -7.97 -5.59
C ALA A 61 13.25 -8.25 -4.69
N LEU A 62 13.43 -8.26 -3.37
CA LEU A 62 12.34 -8.44 -2.41
C LEU A 62 11.30 -7.31 -2.54
N LYS A 63 11.75 -6.07 -2.69
CA LYS A 63 10.85 -4.92 -2.91
C LYS A 63 10.00 -5.10 -4.17
N GLN A 64 10.59 -5.57 -5.27
CA GLN A 64 9.84 -5.86 -6.50
C GLN A 64 8.85 -7.01 -6.32
N ALA A 65 9.22 -8.05 -5.55
CA ALA A 65 8.34 -9.16 -5.24
C ALA A 65 7.13 -8.72 -4.42
N VAL A 66 7.35 -7.92 -3.37
CA VAL A 66 6.28 -7.32 -2.54
C VAL A 66 5.35 -6.45 -3.37
N CYS A 67 5.90 -5.58 -4.22
CA CYS A 67 5.09 -4.74 -5.10
C CYS A 67 4.26 -5.57 -6.08
N THR A 68 4.83 -6.65 -6.64
CA THR A 68 4.13 -7.51 -7.61
C THR A 68 3.02 -8.32 -6.93
N ALA A 69 3.26 -8.85 -5.73
CA ALA A 69 2.26 -9.56 -4.93
C ALA A 69 1.18 -8.62 -4.36
N GLY A 70 1.52 -7.36 -4.11
CA GLY A 70 0.65 -6.37 -3.51
C GLY A 70 -0.11 -5.45 -4.48
N PHE A 71 0.21 -5.49 -5.77
CA PHE A 71 -0.42 -4.64 -6.79
C PHE A 71 -1.71 -5.28 -7.32
N SER A 72 -2.82 -4.56 -7.20
CA SER A 72 -4.07 -4.92 -7.87
C SER A 72 -4.58 -3.74 -8.70
N PRO A 73 -4.89 -3.96 -10.00
CA PRO A 73 -5.54 -2.92 -10.82
C PRO A 73 -6.88 -2.44 -10.24
N THR A 74 -7.63 -3.35 -9.60
CA THR A 74 -8.97 -3.07 -9.04
C THR A 74 -8.89 -2.53 -7.61
N PHE A 75 -7.97 -3.05 -6.80
CA PHE A 75 -7.87 -2.71 -5.38
C PHE A 75 -6.70 -1.79 -5.03
N GLY A 76 -5.92 -1.34 -6.01
CA GLY A 76 -4.73 -0.52 -5.82
C GLY A 76 -3.70 -1.22 -4.94
N ALA A 77 -3.09 -0.46 -4.03
CA ALA A 77 -2.11 -0.95 -3.06
C ALA A 77 -2.73 -1.62 -1.82
N ARG A 78 -4.05 -1.82 -1.75
CA ARG A 78 -4.69 -2.46 -0.56
C ARG A 78 -4.11 -3.85 -0.21
N PRO A 79 -3.80 -4.73 -1.18
CA PRO A 79 -3.18 -6.02 -0.89
C PRO A 79 -1.72 -5.92 -0.40
N LEU A 80 -1.07 -4.76 -0.59
CA LEU A 80 0.35 -4.56 -0.31
C LEU A 80 0.71 -4.80 1.15
N ARG A 81 -0.15 -4.39 2.08
CA ARG A 81 0.04 -4.67 3.52
C ARG A 81 0.15 -6.15 3.81
N ARG A 82 -0.72 -6.97 3.21
CA ARG A 82 -0.69 -8.43 3.36
C ARG A 82 0.56 -9.03 2.70
N ALA A 83 1.00 -8.47 1.58
CA ALA A 83 2.23 -8.92 0.92
C ALA A 83 3.47 -8.65 1.78
N VAL A 84 3.59 -7.46 2.37
CA VAL A 84 4.67 -7.12 3.31
C VAL A 84 4.65 -8.04 4.53
N GLN A 85 3.47 -8.27 5.11
CA GLN A 85 3.34 -9.16 6.27
C GLN A 85 3.83 -10.58 5.93
N ARG A 86 3.29 -11.19 4.86
CA ARG A 86 3.63 -12.58 4.51
C ARG A 86 5.06 -12.78 4.03
N LEU A 87 5.56 -11.87 3.21
CA LEU A 87 6.87 -12.03 2.58
C LEU A 87 8.02 -11.50 3.45
N CYS A 88 7.71 -10.69 4.47
CA CYS A 88 8.71 -10.09 5.33
C CYS A 88 8.44 -10.40 6.80
N GLU A 89 7.36 -9.89 7.39
CA GLU A 89 7.12 -10.01 8.84
C GLU A 89 7.06 -11.47 9.31
N ASP A 90 6.29 -12.32 8.62
CA ASP A 90 6.14 -13.73 8.97
C ASP A 90 7.49 -14.46 8.87
N ALA A 91 8.26 -14.21 7.80
CA ALA A 91 9.58 -14.81 7.59
C ALA A 91 10.62 -14.36 8.62
N ILE A 92 10.57 -13.09 9.05
CA ILE A 92 11.44 -12.56 10.11
C ILE A 92 11.06 -13.20 11.44
N ALA A 93 9.77 -13.29 11.76
CA ALA A 93 9.31 -13.90 13.00
C ALA A 93 9.75 -15.36 13.10
N GLU A 94 9.63 -16.13 12.02
CA GLU A 94 10.10 -17.52 11.96
C GLU A 94 11.62 -17.60 12.15
N ALA A 95 12.41 -16.78 11.46
CA ALA A 95 13.87 -16.76 11.61
C ALA A 95 14.33 -16.42 13.05
N VAL A 96 13.62 -15.52 13.72
CA VAL A 96 13.87 -15.18 15.13
C VAL A 96 13.52 -16.35 16.05
N LEU A 97 12.39 -17.03 15.81
CA LEU A 97 11.98 -18.20 16.61
C LEU A 97 12.93 -19.39 16.45
N ASP A 98 13.50 -19.57 15.25
CA ASP A 98 14.49 -20.61 14.96
C ASP A 98 15.88 -20.29 15.54
N GLY A 99 16.07 -19.10 16.12
CA GLY A 99 17.34 -18.66 16.71
C GLY A 99 18.41 -18.30 15.67
N PHE A 100 18.00 -17.95 14.45
CA PHE A 100 18.91 -17.54 13.38
C PHE A 100 19.40 -16.09 13.53
N VAL A 101 18.72 -15.30 14.37
CA VAL A 101 18.99 -13.89 14.68
C VAL A 101 19.43 -13.75 16.13
#